data_AF-A0A9P6UDN3-F1
#
_entry.id   AF-A0A9P6UDN3-F1
#
_cell.length_a   1.000
_cell.length_b   1.000
_cell.length_c   1.000
_cell.angle_alpha   90.00
_cell.angle_beta   90.00
_cell.angle_gamma   90.00
#
_symmetry.space_group_name_H-M   'P 1'
#
loop_
_entity.id
_entity.type
_entity.pdbx_description
1 polymer ?
#
loop_
_entity_poly.entity_id
_entity_poly.type
_entity_poly.pdbx_seq_one_letter_code
_entity_poly.pdbx_strand_id
1 'polypeptide(L)'
;SRDDFTALAWLLAVSRYFTLAKVEEDDRTPHALSYLDTPGPARWFDGCGLADNCNFEKEFTPAFKKEYIPHNFAGNCRRALTSLRMTSDFPTFLTTFKDLLGALLGYAANDSAKRRPFMNLHKTSFIDNCPLALQQLIEGYILQHPNITLPELFQYATE
;
A
#
# COMPACT_ATOMS: atom_id res chain seq x y z
N SER A 1 9.62 -10.60 12.95
CA SER A 1 8.43 -10.66 12.07
C SER A 1 7.71 -9.31 11.96
N ARG A 2 8.44 -8.18 12.00
CA ARG A 2 7.87 -6.81 12.05
C ARG A 2 8.40 -5.85 10.96
N ASP A 3 9.21 -6.32 10.01
CA ASP A 3 9.97 -5.44 9.12
C ASP A 3 9.42 -5.30 7.69
N ASP A 4 8.57 -6.23 7.24
CA ASP A 4 8.13 -6.31 5.84
C ASP A 4 7.26 -5.11 5.41
N PHE A 5 6.37 -4.67 6.30
CA PHE A 5 5.55 -3.48 6.09
C PHE A 5 6.38 -2.19 6.21
N THR A 6 7.44 -2.20 7.03
CA THR A 6 8.32 -1.05 7.27
C THR A 6 9.13 -0.72 6.01
N ALA A 7 9.69 -1.74 5.34
CA ALA A 7 10.43 -1.55 4.10
C ALA A 7 9.55 -1.00 2.96
N LEU A 8 8.33 -1.54 2.82
CA LEU A 8 7.38 -1.02 1.83
C LEU A 8 6.89 0.39 2.18
N ALA A 9 6.61 0.66 3.46
CA ALA A 9 6.19 1.98 3.92
C ALA A 9 7.28 3.04 3.67
N TRP A 10 8.55 2.68 3.92
CA TRP A 10 9.68 3.54 3.59
C TRP A 10 9.74 3.84 2.10
N LEU A 11 9.67 2.82 1.24
CA LEU A 11 9.72 2.99 -0.21
C LEU A 11 8.58 3.90 -0.72
N LEU A 12 7.37 3.74 -0.19
CA LEU A 12 6.23 4.59 -0.53
C LEU A 12 6.39 6.02 -0.03
N ALA A 13 6.94 6.22 1.18
CA ALA A 13 7.19 7.55 1.74
C ALA A 13 8.24 8.30 0.90
N VAL A 14 9.33 7.63 0.52
CA VAL A 14 10.38 8.18 -0.36
C VAL A 14 9.82 8.56 -1.73
N SER A 15 9.05 7.66 -2.35
CA SER A 15 8.41 7.93 -3.66
C SER A 15 7.43 9.12 -3.60
N ARG A 16 6.65 9.23 -2.52
CA ARG A 16 5.77 10.39 -2.28
C ARG A 16 6.58 11.68 -2.12
N TYR A 17 7.67 11.63 -1.36
CA TYR A 17 8.56 12.78 -1.20
C TYR A 17 9.11 13.25 -2.56
N PHE A 18 9.62 12.34 -3.39
CA PHE A 18 10.12 12.70 -4.73
C PHE A 18 9.07 13.36 -5.60
N THR A 19 7.83 12.87 -5.53
CA THR A 19 6.72 13.48 -6.27
C THR A 19 6.40 14.89 -5.76
N LEU A 20 6.33 15.07 -4.44
CA LEU A 20 5.97 16.36 -3.82
C LEU A 20 7.09 17.40 -3.96
N ALA A 21 8.33 16.99 -3.78
CA ALA A 21 9.51 17.84 -3.91
C ALA A 21 9.97 18.03 -5.36
N LYS A 22 9.31 17.35 -6.32
CA LYS A 22 9.66 17.36 -7.75
C LYS A 22 11.13 17.02 -8.00
N VAL A 23 11.60 15.95 -7.34
CA VAL A 23 12.96 15.43 -7.56
C VAL A 23 13.02 14.84 -8.97
N GLU A 24 14.00 15.30 -9.74
CA GLU A 24 14.29 14.81 -11.09
C GLU A 24 14.64 13.32 -11.06
N GLU A 25 14.24 12.58 -12.09
CA GLU A 25 14.33 11.10 -12.07
C GLU A 25 15.76 10.60 -11.84
N ASP A 26 16.75 11.27 -12.43
CA ASP A 26 18.17 10.91 -12.33
C ASP A 26 18.73 11.11 -10.91
N ASP A 27 18.10 11.96 -10.10
CA ASP A 27 18.53 12.29 -8.73
C ASP A 27 17.83 11.43 -7.66
N ARG A 28 16.76 10.71 -8.04
CA ARG A 28 15.93 9.95 -7.08
C ARG A 28 16.67 8.80 -6.42
N THR A 29 17.46 8.04 -7.17
CA THR A 29 18.23 6.92 -6.60
C THR A 29 19.32 7.40 -5.64
N PRO A 30 20.17 8.38 -6.00
CA PRO A 30 21.13 8.97 -5.06
C PRO A 30 20.47 9.49 -3.78
N HIS A 31 19.34 10.17 -3.90
CA HIS A 31 18.57 10.63 -2.74
C HIS A 31 18.04 9.46 -1.89
N ALA A 32 17.48 8.43 -2.50
CA ALA A 32 16.99 7.26 -1.78
C ALA A 32 18.11 6.57 -0.98
N LEU A 33 19.29 6.41 -1.58
CA LEU A 33 20.47 5.84 -0.93
C LEU A 33 20.93 6.67 0.27
N SER A 34 20.88 8.01 0.19
CA SER A 34 21.24 8.88 1.33
C SER A 34 20.34 8.71 2.56
N TYR A 35 19.10 8.25 2.39
CA TYR A 35 18.18 8.00 3.51
C TYR A 35 18.36 6.62 4.15
N LEU A 36 19.16 5.75 3.55
CA LEU A 36 19.50 4.45 4.07
C LEU A 36 20.69 4.60 5.05
N ASP A 37 20.44 5.25 6.18
CA ASP A 37 21.44 5.68 7.19
C ASP A 37 22.08 4.52 7.99
N THR A 38 22.06 3.30 7.46
CA THR A 38 22.71 2.14 8.08
C THR A 38 23.57 1.37 7.06
N PRO A 39 24.72 0.83 7.48
CA PRO A 39 25.68 0.22 6.56
C PRO A 39 25.16 -1.03 5.85
N GLY A 40 24.12 -1.70 6.36
CA GLY A 40 23.52 -2.87 5.69
C GLY A 40 22.73 -2.47 4.43
N PRO A 41 21.72 -1.60 4.55
CA PRO A 41 20.99 -1.00 3.44
C PRO A 41 21.79 -0.13 2.45
N ALA A 42 23.05 0.21 2.71
CA ALA A 42 23.93 0.73 1.65
C ALA A 42 24.65 -0.43 0.92
N ARG A 43 25.18 -1.40 1.68
CA ARG A 43 25.97 -2.52 1.13
C ARG A 43 25.19 -3.50 0.26
N TRP A 44 23.90 -3.71 0.49
CA TRP A 44 23.10 -4.57 -0.41
C TRP A 44 23.02 -3.96 -1.82
N PHE A 45 22.93 -2.64 -1.91
CA PHE A 45 22.80 -1.94 -3.19
C PHE A 45 24.10 -2.06 -3.98
N ASP A 46 25.24 -1.87 -3.32
CA ASP A 46 26.57 -2.16 -3.89
C ASP A 46 26.65 -3.61 -4.41
N GLY A 47 26.06 -4.55 -3.66
CA GLY A 47 26.00 -5.98 -4.03
C GLY A 47 25.06 -6.30 -5.20
N CYS A 48 24.15 -5.40 -5.58
CA CYS A 48 23.25 -5.59 -6.71
C CYS A 48 23.89 -5.27 -8.07
N GLY A 49 25.05 -4.59 -8.08
CA GLY A 49 25.73 -4.19 -9.30
C GLY A 49 24.98 -3.14 -10.12
N LEU A 50 24.09 -2.37 -9.48
CA LEU A 50 23.40 -1.23 -10.10
C LEU A 50 24.25 0.03 -9.95
N ALA A 51 24.14 0.94 -10.92
CA ALA A 51 24.76 2.25 -10.80
C ALA A 51 23.98 3.14 -9.81
N ASP A 52 24.67 4.05 -9.13
CA ASP A 52 24.06 4.98 -8.16
C ASP A 52 22.99 5.89 -8.78
N ASN A 53 23.08 6.13 -10.09
CA ASN A 53 22.12 6.89 -10.88
C ASN A 53 21.15 6.01 -11.68
N CYS A 54 20.99 4.73 -11.32
CA CYS A 54 20.03 3.85 -11.99
C CYS A 54 18.60 4.40 -11.84
N ASN A 55 17.71 4.03 -12.76
CA ASN A 55 16.35 4.54 -12.75
C ASN A 55 15.60 4.06 -11.49
N PHE A 56 15.05 5.01 -10.72
CA PHE A 56 14.46 4.71 -9.42
C PHE A 56 13.26 3.76 -9.53
N GLU A 57 12.39 3.97 -10.52
CA GLU A 57 11.17 3.17 -10.70
C GLU A 57 11.43 1.80 -11.34
N LYS A 58 12.34 1.74 -12.33
CA LYS A 58 12.55 0.54 -13.16
C LYS A 58 13.66 -0.37 -12.65
N GLU A 59 14.61 0.13 -11.86
CA GLU A 59 15.79 -0.63 -11.43
C GLU A 59 15.89 -0.70 -9.91
N PHE A 60 16.01 0.44 -9.23
CA PHE A 60 16.14 0.49 -7.77
C PHE A 60 14.94 -0.15 -7.07
N THR A 61 13.73 0.28 -7.40
CA THR A 61 12.49 -0.19 -6.74
C THR A 61 12.31 -1.71 -6.87
N PRO A 62 12.44 -2.33 -8.05
CA PRO A 62 12.38 -3.79 -8.17
C PRO A 62 13.47 -4.52 -7.36
N ALA A 63 14.70 -4.03 -7.36
CA ALA A 63 15.80 -4.63 -6.60
C ALA A 63 15.53 -4.55 -5.08
N PHE A 64 15.10 -3.38 -4.60
CA PHE A 64 14.75 -3.17 -3.19
C PHE A 64 13.60 -4.07 -2.74
N LYS A 65 12.54 -4.18 -3.56
CA LYS A 65 11.40 -5.07 -3.26
C LYS A 65 11.83 -6.53 -3.20
N LYS A 66 12.73 -6.97 -4.07
CA LYS A 66 13.21 -8.35 -4.10
C LYS A 66 13.98 -8.72 -2.82
N GLU A 67 14.77 -7.80 -2.30
CA GLU A 67 15.62 -8.04 -1.13
C GLU A 67 14.86 -7.90 0.19
N TYR A 68 14.05 -6.85 0.32
CA TYR A 68 13.46 -6.46 1.61
C TYR A 68 11.98 -6.81 1.77
N ILE A 69 11.29 -7.23 0.71
CA ILE A 69 9.87 -7.60 0.79
C ILE A 69 9.74 -9.11 0.58
N PRO A 70 9.05 -9.84 1.47
CA PRO A 70 8.90 -11.28 1.35
C PRO A 70 8.30 -11.72 0.01
N HIS A 71 8.76 -12.88 -0.45
CA HIS A 71 8.11 -13.56 -1.55
C HIS A 71 6.63 -13.79 -1.23
N ASN A 72 5.74 -13.52 -2.19
CA ASN A 72 4.28 -13.60 -2.05
C ASN A 72 3.62 -12.57 -1.08
N PHE A 73 4.29 -11.45 -0.77
CA PHE A 73 3.74 -10.39 0.10
C PHE A 73 2.34 -9.91 -0.34
N ALA A 74 2.15 -9.58 -1.62
CA ALA A 74 0.83 -9.18 -2.13
C ALA A 74 -0.25 -10.26 -1.96
N GLY A 75 0.13 -11.54 -2.11
CA GLY A 75 -0.78 -12.66 -1.85
C GLY A 75 -1.15 -12.76 -0.37
N ASN A 76 -0.20 -12.53 0.53
CA ASN A 76 -0.46 -12.46 1.97
C ASN A 76 -1.39 -11.30 2.33
N CYS A 77 -1.13 -10.08 1.83
CA CYS A 77 -2.00 -8.92 2.05
C CYS A 77 -3.41 -9.17 1.52
N ARG A 78 -3.54 -9.75 0.31
CA ARG A 78 -4.85 -10.08 -0.26
C ARG A 78 -5.61 -11.08 0.61
N ARG A 79 -4.95 -12.17 1.04
CA ARG A 79 -5.55 -13.15 1.94
C ARG A 79 -6.00 -12.49 3.24
N ALA A 80 -5.13 -11.71 3.86
CA ALA A 80 -5.41 -10.99 5.10
C ALA A 80 -6.61 -10.05 4.96
N LEU A 81 -6.71 -9.30 3.86
CA LEU A 81 -7.88 -8.46 3.55
C LEU A 81 -9.16 -9.28 3.43
N THR A 82 -9.13 -10.38 2.68
CA THR A 82 -10.33 -11.22 2.49
C THR A 82 -10.78 -11.95 3.76
N SER A 83 -9.85 -12.25 4.66
CA SER A 83 -10.13 -12.91 5.94
C SER A 83 -10.34 -11.94 7.10
N LEU A 84 -10.12 -10.63 6.89
CA LEU A 84 -10.31 -9.64 7.95
C LEU A 84 -11.78 -9.63 8.34
N ARG A 85 -12.08 -9.70 9.62
CA ARG A 85 -13.45 -9.58 10.14
C ARG A 85 -13.43 -8.56 11.26
N MET A 86 -14.43 -7.69 11.29
CA MET A 86 -14.61 -6.73 12.36
C MET A 86 -15.07 -7.45 13.64
N THR A 87 -14.10 -8.02 14.35
CA THR A 87 -14.30 -8.73 15.63
C THR A 87 -13.97 -7.86 16.85
N SER A 88 -13.29 -6.73 16.62
CA SER A 88 -12.96 -5.68 17.57
C SER A 88 -13.83 -4.43 17.34
N ASP A 89 -13.41 -3.28 17.88
CA ASP A 89 -13.99 -1.99 17.55
C ASP A 89 -13.73 -1.59 16.08
N PHE A 90 -14.63 -0.76 15.54
CA PHE A 90 -14.60 -0.28 14.16
C PHE A 90 -13.32 0.53 13.83
N PRO A 91 -12.83 1.46 14.67
CA PRO A 91 -11.57 2.16 14.44
C PRO A 91 -10.36 1.24 14.22
N THR A 92 -10.19 0.21 15.05
CA THR A 92 -9.11 -0.77 14.92
C THR A 92 -9.24 -1.57 13.62
N PHE A 93 -10.46 -2.03 13.30
CA PHE A 93 -10.74 -2.72 12.04
C PHE A 93 -10.42 -1.86 10.83
N LEU A 94 -10.91 -0.61 10.82
CA LEU A 94 -10.72 0.33 9.72
C LEU A 94 -9.24 0.66 9.52
N THR A 95 -8.50 0.87 10.60
CA THR A 95 -7.05 1.10 10.56
C THR A 95 -6.33 -0.09 9.93
N THR A 96 -6.61 -1.30 10.42
CA THR A 96 -6.01 -2.54 9.89
C THR A 96 -6.35 -2.75 8.41
N PHE A 97 -7.59 -2.50 8.02
CA PHE A 97 -8.03 -2.60 6.62
C PHE A 97 -7.29 -1.60 5.73
N LYS A 98 -7.17 -0.33 6.17
CA LYS A 98 -6.44 0.73 5.45
C LYS A 98 -4.97 0.38 5.28
N ASP A 99 -4.32 -0.15 6.30
CA ASP A 99 -2.90 -0.53 6.26
C ASP A 99 -2.66 -1.67 5.27
N LEU A 100 -3.48 -2.73 5.32
CA LEU A 100 -3.38 -3.86 4.40
C LEU A 100 -3.69 -3.47 2.95
N LEU A 101 -4.70 -2.61 2.75
CA LEU A 101 -5.06 -2.10 1.42
C LEU A 101 -3.95 -1.19 0.88
N GLY A 102 -3.42 -0.30 1.70
CA GLY A 102 -2.31 0.58 1.36
C GLY A 102 -1.06 -0.20 0.97
N ALA A 103 -0.71 -1.24 1.73
CA ALA A 103 0.38 -2.14 1.42
C ALA A 103 0.16 -2.90 0.11
N LEU A 104 -1.05 -3.42 -0.13
CA LEU A 104 -1.37 -4.11 -1.38
C LEU A 104 -1.25 -3.18 -2.59
N LEU A 105 -1.80 -1.97 -2.50
CA LEU A 105 -1.76 -0.96 -3.57
C LEU A 105 -0.34 -0.45 -3.82
N GLY A 106 0.43 -0.22 -2.75
CA GLY A 106 1.80 0.25 -2.84
C GLY A 106 2.77 -0.81 -3.35
N TYR A 107 2.54 -2.08 -3.01
CA TYR A 107 3.31 -3.19 -3.58
C TYR A 107 2.98 -3.36 -5.07
N ALA A 108 1.69 -3.37 -5.42
CA ALA A 108 1.17 -3.60 -6.76
C ALA A 108 1.29 -2.38 -7.69
N ALA A 109 2.35 -1.58 -7.57
CA ALA A 109 2.63 -0.33 -8.30
C ALA A 109 2.65 -0.40 -9.84
N ASN A 110 2.04 -1.43 -10.43
CA ASN A 110 1.66 -1.49 -11.83
C ASN A 110 0.36 -0.70 -12.01
N ASP A 111 0.24 0.08 -13.07
CA ASP A 111 -0.96 0.88 -13.39
C ASP A 111 -2.26 0.07 -13.45
N SER A 112 -2.19 -1.25 -13.57
CA SER A 112 -3.35 -2.16 -13.51
C SER A 112 -4.03 -2.20 -12.14
N ALA A 113 -3.31 -2.04 -11.03
CA ALA A 113 -3.88 -2.01 -9.68
C ALA A 113 -4.60 -0.68 -9.35
N LYS A 114 -4.37 0.36 -10.15
CA LYS A 114 -5.05 1.67 -10.04
C LYS A 114 -6.35 1.73 -10.85
N ARG A 115 -6.71 0.68 -11.60
CA ARG A 115 -7.90 0.67 -12.48
C ARG A 115 -9.20 0.50 -11.66
N ARG A 116 -10.28 1.19 -12.08
CA ARG A 116 -11.62 1.18 -11.44
C ARG A 116 -12.16 -0.20 -10.98
N PRO A 117 -12.00 -1.31 -11.73
CA PRO A 117 -12.50 -2.62 -11.28
C PRO A 117 -11.85 -3.11 -9.97
N PHE A 118 -10.58 -2.75 -9.75
CA PHE A 118 -9.84 -3.12 -8.54
C PHE A 118 -10.37 -2.36 -7.31
N MET A 119 -10.71 -1.08 -7.46
CA MET A 119 -11.29 -0.27 -6.38
C MET A 119 -12.69 -0.75 -5.95
N ASN A 120 -13.50 -1.25 -6.87
CA ASN A 120 -14.81 -1.82 -6.54
C ASN A 120 -14.68 -3.13 -5.75
N LEU A 121 -13.70 -3.97 -6.07
CA LEU A 121 -13.42 -5.20 -5.31
C LEU A 121 -13.04 -4.90 -3.85
N HIS A 122 -12.33 -3.79 -3.60
CA HIS A 122 -12.01 -3.35 -2.24
C HIS A 122 -13.20 -2.78 -1.48
N LYS A 123 -14.13 -2.11 -2.17
CA LYS A 123 -15.41 -1.71 -1.56
C LYS A 123 -16.21 -2.93 -1.10
N THR A 124 -16.40 -3.90 -1.98
CA THR A 124 -17.09 -5.15 -1.63
C THR A 124 -16.39 -5.87 -0.47
N SER A 125 -15.06 -6.02 -0.53
CA SER A 125 -14.31 -6.64 0.56
C SER A 125 -14.41 -5.88 1.89
N PHE A 126 -14.49 -4.54 1.88
CA PHE A 126 -14.71 -3.78 3.11
C PHE A 126 -16.09 -4.09 3.72
N ILE A 127 -17.13 -4.08 2.89
CA ILE A 127 -18.52 -4.33 3.29
C ILE A 127 -18.67 -5.74 3.84
N ASP A 128 -18.25 -6.77 3.08
CA ASP A 128 -18.39 -8.19 3.45
C ASP A 128 -17.72 -8.52 4.80
N ASN A 129 -16.74 -7.72 5.21
CA ASN A 129 -15.97 -7.91 6.44
C ASN A 129 -16.55 -7.17 7.65
N CYS A 130 -17.54 -6.30 7.45
CA CYS A 130 -18.30 -5.63 8.51
C CYS A 130 -19.38 -6.56 9.09
N PRO A 131 -19.94 -6.31 10.29
CA PRO A 131 -21.10 -7.03 10.78
C PRO A 131 -22.35 -6.69 9.96
N LEU A 132 -23.32 -7.62 9.91
CA LEU A 132 -24.51 -7.50 9.08
C LEU A 132 -25.28 -6.17 9.26
N ALA A 133 -25.40 -5.68 10.49
CA ALA A 133 -26.08 -4.41 10.76
C ALA A 133 -25.38 -3.22 10.07
N LEU A 134 -24.04 -3.19 10.09
CA LEU A 134 -23.25 -2.15 9.43
C LEU A 134 -23.25 -2.34 7.91
N GLN A 135 -23.24 -3.59 7.43
CA GLN A 135 -23.40 -3.90 6.01
C GLN A 135 -24.69 -3.30 5.45
N GLN A 136 -25.83 -3.56 6.12
CA GLN A 136 -27.13 -3.06 5.68
C GLN A 136 -27.22 -1.53 5.66
N LEU A 137 -26.61 -0.87 6.66
CA LEU A 137 -26.49 0.60 6.70
C LEU A 137 -25.68 1.12 5.50
N ILE A 138 -24.51 0.54 5.27
CA ILE A 138 -23.62 0.91 4.17
C ILE A 138 -24.29 0.66 2.81
N GLU A 139 -24.93 -0.49 2.60
CA GLU A 139 -25.61 -0.84 1.35
C GLU A 139 -26.76 0.13 1.06
N GLY A 140 -27.56 0.47 2.08
CA GLY A 140 -28.59 1.50 1.97
C GLY A 140 -28.04 2.85 1.54
N TYR A 141 -26.89 3.25 2.08
CA TYR A 141 -26.21 4.49 1.70
C TYR A 141 -25.66 4.44 0.26
N ILE A 142 -25.07 3.32 -0.17
CA ILE A 142 -24.56 3.15 -1.54
C ILE A 142 -25.68 3.24 -2.57
N LEU A 143 -26.87 2.71 -2.28
CA LEU A 143 -28.03 2.83 -3.16
C LEU A 143 -28.45 4.30 -3.39
N GLN A 144 -28.32 5.14 -2.37
CA GLN A 144 -28.61 6.57 -2.44
C GLN A 144 -27.44 7.36 -3.07
N HIS A 145 -26.22 6.86 -2.92
CA HIS A 145 -24.98 7.49 -3.38
C HIS A 145 -24.16 6.54 -4.28
N PRO A 146 -24.62 6.23 -5.51
CA PRO A 146 -24.01 5.19 -6.35
C PRO A 146 -22.56 5.47 -6.78
N ASN A 147 -22.15 6.74 -6.71
CA ASN A 147 -20.80 7.17 -7.06
C ASN A 147 -19.87 7.33 -5.86
N ILE A 148 -20.30 6.96 -4.65
CA ILE A 148 -19.51 7.10 -3.43
C ILE A 148 -18.14 6.43 -3.58
N THR A 149 -17.08 7.11 -3.19
CA THR A 149 -15.71 6.59 -3.16
C THR A 149 -15.46 5.77 -1.90
N LEU A 150 -14.39 4.96 -1.92
CA LEU A 150 -14.01 4.16 -0.77
C LEU A 150 -13.62 5.02 0.46
N PRO A 151 -12.89 6.15 0.32
CA PRO A 151 -12.63 7.06 1.44
C PRO A 151 -13.90 7.69 2.04
N GLU A 152 -14.84 8.12 1.19
CA GLU A 152 -16.14 8.65 1.65
C GLU A 152 -16.93 7.56 2.40
N LEU A 153 -16.86 6.31 1.95
CA LEU A 153 -17.48 5.19 2.64
C LEU A 153 -16.89 4.94 4.03
N PHE A 154 -15.56 5.05 4.15
CA PHE A 154 -14.89 4.94 5.44
C PHE A 154 -15.33 6.04 6.41
N GLN A 155 -15.48 7.27 5.90
CA GLN A 155 -15.96 8.39 6.70
C GLN A 155 -17.40 8.14 7.16
N TYR A 156 -18.30 7.79 6.25
CA TYR A 156 -19.69 7.48 6.57
C TYR A 156 -19.82 6.39 7.64
N ALA A 157 -19.06 5.30 7.51
CA ALA A 157 -19.11 4.19 8.47
C ALA A 157 -18.52 4.55 9.86
N THR A 158 -17.86 5.71 10.00
CA THR A 158 -17.33 6.22 11.27
C THR A 158 -18.31 7.15 11.99
N GLU A 159 -19.24 7.77 11.27
CA GLU A 159 -20.22 8.76 11.75
C GLU A 159 -21.50 8.09 12.30
#